data_AF-A0A932L2C7-F1
#
_entry.id   AF-A0A932L2C7-F1
#
_cell.length_a   1.000
_cell.length_b   1.000
_cell.length_c   1.000
_cell.angle_alpha   90.00
_cell.angle_beta   90.00
_cell.angle_gamma   90.00
#
_symmetry.space_group_name_H-M   'P 1'
#
loop_
_entity.id
_entity.type
_entity.pdbx_description
1 polymer ?
#
loop_
_entity_poly.entity_id
_entity_poly.type
_entity_poly.pdbx_seq_one_letter_code
_entity_poly.pdbx_strand_id
1 'polypeptide(L)'
;MAQRCFARDASRRHVAIIGKTGQGKTMLIQQMLVADIQAAKGVGVIDPHGDLAEAVLSLVPKHRTNDVVLFDAGDADYPLAFNVLACPSPRERPLVAFGIIGAFKKAYADSWGPRLEHILRDSLLALLETPGATLVSVLRLLSETKYRAAIAEKLCDPIVRAFWQRESASWQPTFQAEAVAPIQNKIGAAISSPVLRNIFGQARGPLELRAGIAGVEDERRPDGPLQPVHQRFRQGRLAGAHL
;
A
#
# COMPACT_ATOMS: atom_id res chain seq x y z
N MET A 1 9.55 -4.57 37.32
CA MET A 1 8.40 -3.68 37.60
C MET A 1 7.55 -3.59 36.33
N ALA A 2 6.33 -4.10 36.34
CA ALA A 2 5.42 -4.04 35.19
C ALA A 2 4.56 -2.77 35.29
N GLN A 3 4.92 -1.73 34.55
CA GLN A 3 4.07 -0.54 34.41
C GLN A 3 3.08 -0.80 33.28
N ARG A 4 1.98 -1.50 33.59
CA ARG A 4 0.83 -1.58 32.68
C ARG A 4 0.06 -0.27 32.78
N CYS A 5 0.29 0.66 31.85
CA CYS A 5 -0.36 1.97 31.85
C CYS A 5 -1.86 1.92 31.51
N PHE A 6 -2.40 0.80 31.00
CA PHE A 6 -3.81 0.68 30.66
C PHE A 6 -4.38 -0.70 31.02
N ALA A 7 -5.62 -0.73 31.52
CA ALA A 7 -6.40 -1.95 31.68
C ALA A 7 -6.65 -2.61 30.31
N ARG A 8 -6.75 -3.95 30.25
CA ARG A 8 -6.96 -4.71 29.00
C ARG A 8 -8.15 -4.18 28.18
N ASP A 9 -9.23 -3.77 28.84
CA ASP A 9 -10.42 -3.24 28.15
C ASP A 9 -10.19 -1.86 27.50
N ALA A 10 -9.28 -1.05 28.06
CA ALA A 10 -8.93 0.24 27.48
C ALA A 10 -8.10 0.08 26.20
N SER A 11 -7.30 -0.98 26.09
CA SER A 11 -6.50 -1.27 24.88
C SER A 11 -7.36 -1.68 23.66
N ARG A 12 -8.63 -2.02 23.87
CA ARG A 12 -9.61 -2.31 22.80
C ARG A 12 -10.37 -1.08 22.33
N ARG A 13 -10.15 0.08 22.95
CA ARG A 13 -10.80 1.36 22.59
C ARG A 13 -9.80 2.29 21.93
N HIS A 14 -10.28 3.12 21.01
CA HIS A 14 -9.44 4.17 20.42
C HIS A 14 -9.06 5.21 21.49
N VAL A 15 -7.80 5.63 21.49
CA VAL A 15 -7.26 6.64 22.40
C VAL A 15 -6.78 7.84 21.59
N ALA A 16 -7.24 9.03 21.95
CA ALA A 16 -6.72 10.29 21.43
C ALA A 16 -5.78 10.93 22.46
N ILE A 17 -4.54 11.22 22.07
CA ILE A 17 -3.54 11.87 22.92
C ILE A 17 -3.37 13.32 22.46
N ILE A 18 -3.76 14.28 23.29
CA ILE A 18 -3.77 15.71 22.97
C ILE A 18 -2.79 16.45 23.88
N GLY A 19 -2.00 17.35 23.30
CA GLY A 19 -1.06 18.19 24.05
C GLY A 19 -0.22 19.08 23.13
N LYS A 20 0.45 20.08 23.67
CA LYS A 20 1.38 20.95 22.92
C LYS A 20 2.67 20.19 22.55
N THR A 21 3.44 20.69 21.59
CA THR A 21 4.78 20.16 21.28
C THR A 21 5.66 20.21 22.53
N GLY A 22 6.53 19.21 22.73
CA GLY A 22 7.39 19.09 23.91
C GLY A 22 6.73 18.49 25.16
N GLN A 23 5.42 18.22 25.14
CA GLN A 23 4.69 17.67 26.30
C GLN A 23 4.73 16.14 26.42
N GLY A 24 5.75 15.49 25.84
CA GLY A 24 5.95 14.04 26.00
C GLY A 24 4.99 13.12 25.24
N LYS A 25 4.20 13.62 24.28
CA LYS A 25 3.25 12.81 23.50
C LYS A 25 3.93 11.63 22.78
N THR A 26 5.02 11.91 22.05
CA THR A 26 5.79 10.88 21.32
C THR A 26 6.35 9.83 22.27
N MET A 27 6.88 10.27 23.43
CA MET A 27 7.38 9.36 24.45
C MET A 27 6.26 8.46 25.00
N LEU A 28 5.06 9.00 25.27
CA LEU A 28 3.92 8.19 25.70
C LEU A 28 3.54 7.14 24.65
N ILE A 29 3.44 7.53 23.38
CA ILE A 29 3.13 6.61 22.27
C ILE A 29 4.21 5.52 22.16
N GLN A 30 5.48 5.91 22.19
CA GLN A 30 6.61 4.98 22.15
C GLN A 30 6.54 3.96 23.28
N GLN A 31 6.29 4.39 24.52
CA GLN A 31 6.17 3.47 25.66
C GLN A 31 4.98 2.50 25.52
N MET A 32 3.85 2.97 24.97
CA MET A 32 2.72 2.09 24.66
C MET A 32 3.07 1.02 23.62
N LEU A 33 3.73 1.42 22.53
CA LEU A 33 4.18 0.51 21.47
C LEU A 33 5.17 -0.53 22.00
N VAL A 34 6.17 -0.11 22.77
CA VAL A 34 7.17 -0.99 23.37
C VAL A 34 6.51 -2.00 24.31
N ALA A 35 5.58 -1.54 25.16
CA ALA A 35 4.85 -2.44 26.05
C ALA A 35 4.07 -3.53 25.28
N ASP A 36 3.46 -3.17 24.15
CA ASP A 36 2.75 -4.13 23.31
C ASP A 36 3.70 -5.09 22.54
N ILE A 37 4.83 -4.58 22.03
CA ILE A 37 5.87 -5.40 21.39
C ILE A 37 6.43 -6.44 22.38
N GLN A 38 6.74 -6.02 23.60
CA GLN A 38 7.24 -6.90 24.67
C GLN A 38 6.18 -7.91 25.14
N ALA A 39 4.90 -7.57 25.02
CA ALA A 39 3.78 -8.47 25.25
C ALA A 39 3.47 -9.40 24.06
N ALA A 40 4.38 -9.50 23.08
CA ALA A 40 4.24 -10.30 21.86
C ALA A 40 3.01 -9.94 21.01
N LYS A 41 2.55 -8.69 21.06
CA LYS A 41 1.50 -8.19 20.18
C LYS A 41 2.09 -7.61 18.89
N GLY A 42 1.30 -7.64 17.83
CA GLY A 42 1.57 -6.88 16.61
C GLY A 42 1.24 -5.40 16.82
N VAL A 43 2.09 -4.52 16.30
CA VAL A 43 1.87 -3.07 16.32
C VAL A 43 2.12 -2.50 14.93
N GLY A 44 1.37 -1.47 14.57
CA GLY A 44 1.58 -0.68 13.35
C GLY A 44 1.87 0.77 13.70
N VAL A 45 2.87 1.36 13.06
CA VAL A 45 3.25 2.76 13.25
C VAL A 45 3.20 3.45 11.90
N ILE A 46 2.49 4.59 11.85
CA ILE A 46 2.49 5.49 10.69
C ILE A 46 3.10 6.79 11.18
N ASP A 47 4.30 7.07 10.71
CA ASP A 47 5.11 8.19 11.16
C ASP A 47 5.65 8.98 9.96
N PRO A 48 5.12 10.19 9.68
CA PRO A 48 5.61 11.04 8.59
C PRO A 48 7.03 11.58 8.78
N HIS A 49 7.55 11.60 10.02
CA HIS A 49 8.86 12.17 10.35
C HIS A 49 9.95 11.11 10.52
N GLY A 50 9.56 9.88 10.85
CA GLY A 50 10.43 8.71 10.96
C GLY A 50 11.12 8.56 12.33
N ASP A 51 11.13 9.61 13.16
CA ASP A 51 11.80 9.63 14.46
C ASP A 51 11.18 8.63 15.46
N LEU A 52 9.85 8.51 15.48
CA LEU A 52 9.16 7.52 16.31
C LEU A 52 9.39 6.10 15.77
N ALA A 53 9.37 5.92 14.45
CA ALA A 53 9.62 4.61 13.84
C ALA A 53 11.04 4.10 14.17
N GLU A 54 12.06 4.93 14.01
CA GLU A 54 13.45 4.60 14.36
C GLU A 54 13.60 4.27 15.85
N ALA A 55 13.01 5.08 16.73
CA ALA A 55 13.04 4.86 18.16
C ALA A 55 12.41 3.51 18.55
N VAL A 56 11.26 3.16 17.95
CA VAL A 56 10.58 1.88 18.20
C VAL A 56 11.40 0.70 17.64
N LEU A 57 11.95 0.82 16.44
CA LEU A 57 12.81 -0.21 15.83
C LEU A 57 14.02 -0.56 16.70
N SER A 58 14.63 0.45 17.33
CA SER A 58 15.77 0.25 18.24
C SER A 58 15.42 -0.56 19.51
N LEU A 59 14.13 -0.66 19.84
CA LEU A 59 13.60 -1.32 21.03
C LEU A 59 12.96 -2.70 20.72
N VAL A 60 12.94 -3.12 19.45
CA VAL A 60 12.47 -4.45 19.06
C VAL A 60 13.42 -5.52 19.61
N PRO A 61 12.92 -6.54 20.33
CA PRO A 61 13.75 -7.64 20.80
C PRO A 61 14.48 -8.36 19.65
N LYS A 62 15.76 -8.71 19.85
CA LYS A 62 16.60 -9.38 18.82
C LYS A 62 15.96 -10.63 18.21
N HIS A 63 15.17 -11.38 18.97
CA HIS A 63 14.51 -12.59 18.50
C HIS A 63 13.30 -12.32 17.59
N ARG A 64 12.79 -11.08 17.54
CA ARG A 64 11.65 -10.65 16.72
C ARG A 64 12.04 -9.77 15.55
N THR A 65 13.32 -9.56 15.29
CA THR A 65 13.78 -8.71 14.17
C THR A 65 13.27 -9.20 12.81
N ASN A 66 12.99 -10.50 12.66
CA ASN A 66 12.43 -11.08 11.44
C ASN A 66 10.92 -10.81 11.26
N ASP A 67 10.23 -10.34 12.31
CA ASP A 67 8.79 -10.01 12.28
C ASP A 67 8.56 -8.55 11.83
N VAL A 68 9.63 -7.78 11.63
CA VAL A 68 9.56 -6.35 11.34
C VAL A 68 9.47 -6.12 9.85
N VAL A 69 8.48 -5.34 9.44
CA VAL A 69 8.37 -4.77 8.09
C VAL A 69 8.50 -3.26 8.20
N LEU A 70 9.56 -2.71 7.63
CA LEU A 70 9.76 -1.28 7.50
C LEU A 70 9.39 -0.87 6.07
N PHE A 71 8.44 0.04 5.97
CA PHE A 71 8.07 0.69 4.71
C PHE A 71 8.52 2.14 4.76
N ASP A 72 9.60 2.46 4.07
CA ASP A 72 10.08 3.83 3.88
C ASP A 72 9.90 4.22 2.41
N ALA A 73 9.07 5.23 2.16
CA ALA A 73 8.81 5.74 0.81
C ALA A 73 9.95 6.62 0.26
N GLY A 74 10.93 6.99 1.10
CA GLY A 74 12.14 7.70 0.74
C GLY A 74 13.35 6.80 0.45
N ASP A 75 13.29 5.52 0.82
CA ASP A 75 14.39 4.57 0.59
C ASP A 75 14.47 4.16 -0.89
N ALA A 76 15.44 4.75 -1.60
CA ALA A 76 15.69 4.47 -3.00
C ALA A 76 16.48 3.17 -3.24
N ASP A 77 17.26 2.73 -2.25
CA ASP A 77 18.13 1.55 -2.37
C ASP A 77 17.34 0.26 -2.16
N TYR A 78 16.33 0.29 -1.29
CA TYR A 78 15.50 -0.86 -0.93
C TYR A 78 13.99 -0.56 -0.94
N PRO A 79 13.41 -0.13 -2.08
CA PRO A 79 11.99 0.20 -2.16
C PRO A 79 11.13 -1.04 -1.94
N LEU A 80 10.35 -1.03 -0.87
CA LEU A 80 9.44 -2.12 -0.53
C LEU A 80 8.21 -2.09 -1.46
N ALA A 81 7.95 -3.20 -2.14
CA ALA A 81 6.81 -3.33 -3.04
C ALA A 81 5.48 -3.21 -2.28
N PHE A 82 4.62 -2.28 -2.70
CA PHE A 82 3.27 -2.10 -2.20
C PHE A 82 2.30 -1.96 -3.37
N ASN A 83 1.71 -3.08 -3.77
CA ASN A 83 0.68 -3.08 -4.80
C ASN A 83 -0.68 -2.70 -4.19
N VAL A 84 -1.13 -1.47 -4.42
CA VAL A 84 -2.46 -1.00 -3.97
C VAL A 84 -3.61 -1.79 -4.61
N LEU A 85 -3.37 -2.49 -5.73
CA LEU A 85 -4.34 -3.37 -6.38
C LEU A 85 -4.26 -4.82 -5.92
N ALA A 86 -3.34 -5.17 -5.00
CA ALA A 86 -3.32 -6.51 -4.43
C ALA A 86 -4.61 -6.76 -3.64
N CYS A 87 -5.45 -7.63 -4.18
CA CYS A 87 -6.75 -7.95 -3.62
C CYS A 87 -6.97 -9.47 -3.71
N PRO A 88 -6.86 -10.21 -2.58
CA PRO A 88 -6.97 -11.66 -2.59
C PRO A 88 -8.42 -12.14 -2.79
N SER A 89 -9.41 -11.31 -2.43
CA SER A 89 -10.83 -11.67 -2.48
C SER A 89 -11.55 -10.88 -3.56
N PRO A 90 -12.18 -11.54 -4.56
CA PRO A 90 -13.01 -10.86 -5.57
C PRO A 90 -14.12 -9.98 -4.96
N ARG A 91 -14.64 -10.35 -3.77
CA ARG A 91 -15.69 -9.59 -3.08
C ARG A 91 -15.23 -8.22 -2.58
N GLU A 92 -13.93 -8.02 -2.45
CA GLU A 92 -13.35 -6.80 -1.89
C GLU A 92 -12.84 -5.84 -2.96
N ARG A 93 -12.85 -6.25 -4.24
CA ARG A 93 -12.42 -5.41 -5.36
C ARG A 93 -13.12 -4.04 -5.36
N PRO A 94 -14.45 -3.93 -5.15
CA PRO A 94 -15.09 -2.61 -5.09
C PRO A 94 -14.57 -1.76 -3.93
N LEU A 95 -14.35 -2.36 -2.76
CA LEU A 95 -13.82 -1.66 -1.59
C LEU A 95 -12.40 -1.13 -1.84
N VAL A 96 -11.53 -1.93 -2.46
CA VAL A 96 -10.18 -1.52 -2.84
C VAL A 96 -10.24 -0.38 -3.85
N ALA A 97 -11.07 -0.50 -4.90
CA ALA A 97 -11.24 0.54 -5.91
C ALA A 97 -11.73 1.86 -5.28
N PHE A 98 -12.75 1.81 -4.42
CA PHE A 98 -13.27 3.00 -3.73
C PHE A 98 -12.26 3.62 -2.76
N GLY A 99 -11.45 2.80 -2.08
CA GLY A 99 -10.36 3.29 -1.23
C GLY A 99 -9.32 4.08 -2.02
N ILE A 100 -8.90 3.57 -3.17
CA ILE A 100 -7.97 4.27 -4.08
C ILE A 100 -8.59 5.56 -4.62
N ILE A 101 -9.83 5.50 -5.10
CA ILE A 101 -10.57 6.69 -5.56
C ILE A 101 -10.65 7.73 -4.45
N GLY A 102 -10.99 7.33 -3.23
CA GLY A 102 -11.07 8.22 -2.07
C GLY A 102 -9.73 8.89 -1.75
N ALA A 103 -8.63 8.13 -1.81
CA ALA A 103 -7.29 8.67 -1.61
C ALA A 103 -6.92 9.72 -2.67
N PHE A 104 -7.13 9.41 -3.96
CA PHE A 104 -6.88 10.34 -5.05
C PHE A 104 -7.79 11.57 -5.01
N LYS A 105 -9.08 11.39 -4.69
CA LYS A 105 -10.04 12.48 -4.53
C LYS A 105 -9.64 13.44 -3.42
N LYS A 106 -9.13 12.91 -2.30
CA LYS A 106 -8.61 13.73 -1.19
C LYS A 106 -7.32 14.47 -1.59
N ALA A 107 -6.42 13.80 -2.32
CA ALA A 107 -5.16 14.40 -2.76
C ALA A 107 -5.34 15.49 -3.83
N TYR A 108 -6.39 15.41 -4.65
CA TYR A 108 -6.64 16.31 -5.78
C TYR A 108 -8.03 16.95 -5.73
N ALA A 109 -8.51 17.31 -4.53
CA ALA A 109 -9.88 17.81 -4.33
C ALA A 109 -10.24 18.98 -5.25
N ASP A 110 -9.31 19.92 -5.47
CA ASP A 110 -9.51 21.11 -6.30
C ASP A 110 -9.56 20.80 -7.81
N SER A 111 -9.20 19.59 -8.22
CA SER A 111 -9.13 19.16 -9.63
C SER A 111 -9.74 17.76 -9.82
N TRP A 112 -10.93 17.55 -9.24
CA TRP A 112 -11.66 16.29 -9.33
C TRP A 112 -13.00 16.45 -10.04
N GLY A 113 -13.23 15.67 -11.11
CA GLY A 113 -14.45 15.73 -11.91
C GLY A 113 -15.19 14.39 -11.98
N PRO A 114 -16.51 14.39 -12.24
CA PRO A 114 -17.31 13.16 -12.33
C PRO A 114 -16.82 12.23 -13.45
N ARG A 115 -16.39 12.79 -14.58
CA ARG A 115 -15.81 12.01 -15.70
C ARG A 115 -14.52 11.31 -15.30
N LEU A 116 -13.63 12.02 -14.60
CA LEU A 116 -12.38 11.47 -14.10
C LEU A 116 -12.67 10.28 -13.17
N GLU A 117 -13.58 10.48 -12.21
CA GLU A 117 -13.96 9.45 -11.26
C GLU A 117 -14.57 8.22 -11.95
N HIS A 118 -15.46 8.43 -12.93
CA HIS A 118 -16.05 7.37 -13.74
C HIS A 118 -14.99 6.51 -14.44
N ILE A 119 -14.15 7.13 -15.27
CA ILE A 119 -13.12 6.43 -16.04
C ILE A 119 -12.09 5.74 -15.12
N LEU A 120 -11.70 6.39 -14.02
CA LEU A 120 -10.77 5.80 -13.06
C LEU A 120 -11.39 4.59 -12.36
N ARG A 121 -12.68 4.64 -12.00
CA ARG A 121 -13.39 3.53 -11.38
C ARG A 121 -13.42 2.30 -12.28
N ASP A 122 -13.82 2.47 -13.54
CA ASP A 122 -13.85 1.37 -14.52
C ASP A 122 -12.44 0.84 -14.85
N SER A 123 -11.43 1.71 -14.80
CA SER A 123 -10.03 1.30 -14.92
C SER A 123 -9.56 0.44 -13.75
N LEU A 124 -9.83 0.86 -12.52
CA LEU A 124 -9.42 0.14 -11.32
C LEU A 124 -10.16 -1.19 -11.22
N LEU A 125 -11.47 -1.22 -11.47
CA LEU A 125 -12.25 -2.45 -11.43
C LEU A 125 -11.75 -3.46 -12.48
N ALA A 126 -11.48 -3.01 -13.71
CA ALA A 126 -10.93 -3.88 -14.75
C ALA A 126 -9.55 -4.48 -14.36
N LEU A 127 -8.69 -3.66 -13.77
CA LEU A 127 -7.35 -4.09 -13.36
C LEU A 127 -7.37 -4.97 -12.11
N LEU A 128 -8.33 -4.80 -11.20
CA LEU A 128 -8.51 -5.68 -10.04
C LEU A 128 -8.97 -7.10 -10.42
N GLU A 129 -9.52 -7.28 -11.62
CA GLU A 129 -9.78 -8.60 -12.20
C GLU A 129 -8.57 -9.17 -12.95
N THR A 130 -7.55 -8.37 -13.20
CA THR A 130 -6.38 -8.74 -14.01
C THR A 130 -5.21 -9.14 -13.11
N PRO A 131 -4.81 -10.43 -13.10
CA PRO A 131 -3.70 -10.88 -12.28
C PRO A 131 -2.40 -10.13 -12.60
N GLY A 132 -1.72 -9.66 -11.55
CA GLY A 132 -0.44 -8.96 -11.67
C GLY A 132 -0.55 -7.51 -12.17
N ALA A 133 -1.75 -6.97 -12.32
CA ALA A 133 -1.92 -5.55 -12.57
C ALA A 133 -1.45 -4.70 -11.38
N THR A 134 -0.97 -3.50 -11.70
CA THR A 134 -0.48 -2.52 -10.72
C THR A 134 -1.06 -1.15 -11.03
N LEU A 135 -0.78 -0.16 -10.17
CA LEU A 135 -1.25 1.22 -10.42
C LEU A 135 -0.71 1.78 -11.75
N VAL A 136 0.48 1.35 -12.17
CA VAL A 136 1.09 1.70 -13.46
C VAL A 136 0.28 1.14 -14.64
N SER A 137 -0.38 -0.01 -14.46
CA SER A 137 -1.23 -0.62 -15.49
C SER A 137 -2.41 0.26 -15.89
N VAL A 138 -2.83 1.22 -15.06
CA VAL A 138 -3.87 2.20 -15.42
C VAL A 138 -3.43 3.03 -16.63
N LEU A 139 -2.18 3.51 -16.65
CA LEU A 139 -1.66 4.30 -17.76
C LEU A 139 -1.64 3.51 -19.07
N ARG A 140 -1.27 2.22 -18.98
CA ARG A 140 -1.28 1.30 -20.12
C ARG A 140 -2.70 1.05 -20.62
N LEU A 141 -3.65 0.83 -19.72
CA LEU A 141 -5.06 0.63 -20.06
C LEU A 141 -5.66 1.84 -20.81
N LEU A 142 -5.31 3.05 -20.37
CA LEU A 142 -5.79 4.30 -20.96
C LEU A 142 -5.11 4.66 -22.29
N SER A 143 -3.89 4.16 -22.54
CA SER A 143 -3.07 4.59 -23.69
C SER A 143 -2.88 3.50 -24.76
N GLU A 144 -2.80 2.22 -24.38
CA GLU A 144 -2.49 1.10 -25.27
C GLU A 144 -3.77 0.35 -25.69
N THR A 145 -4.23 0.54 -26.93
CA THR A 145 -5.45 -0.11 -27.45
C THR A 145 -5.38 -1.64 -27.38
N LYS A 146 -4.22 -2.24 -27.70
CA LYS A 146 -4.04 -3.70 -27.65
C LYS A 146 -4.15 -4.26 -26.23
N TYR A 147 -3.53 -3.58 -25.27
CA TYR A 147 -3.58 -3.98 -23.86
C TYR A 147 -5.01 -3.87 -23.31
N ARG A 148 -5.72 -2.79 -23.66
CA ARG A 148 -7.14 -2.60 -23.31
C ARG A 148 -8.03 -3.69 -23.87
N ALA A 149 -7.88 -4.03 -25.16
CA ALA A 149 -8.67 -5.10 -25.77
C ALA A 149 -8.44 -6.44 -25.06
N ALA A 150 -7.18 -6.79 -24.80
CA ALA A 150 -6.82 -8.04 -24.11
C ALA A 150 -7.36 -8.13 -22.67
N ILE A 151 -7.47 -7.00 -21.96
CA ILE A 151 -8.13 -6.95 -20.65
C ILE A 151 -9.63 -7.09 -20.81
N ALA A 152 -10.26 -6.29 -21.68
CA ALA A 152 -11.71 -6.25 -21.86
C ALA A 152 -12.30 -7.62 -22.23
N GLU A 153 -11.59 -8.44 -23.00
CA GLU A 153 -11.98 -9.81 -23.33
C GLU A 153 -12.06 -10.75 -22.11
N LYS A 154 -11.24 -10.49 -21.08
CA LYS A 154 -11.10 -11.35 -19.89
C LYS A 154 -11.95 -10.90 -18.70
N LEU A 155 -12.55 -9.70 -18.76
CA LEU A 155 -13.36 -9.15 -17.67
C LEU A 155 -14.61 -9.98 -17.42
N CYS A 156 -14.87 -10.37 -16.19
CA CYS A 156 -16.08 -11.10 -15.79
C CYS A 156 -17.27 -10.16 -15.58
N ASP A 157 -17.04 -8.96 -15.04
CA ASP A 157 -18.10 -7.98 -14.80
C ASP A 157 -18.67 -7.45 -16.13
N PRO A 158 -19.97 -7.65 -16.42
CA PRO A 158 -20.58 -7.25 -17.68
C PRO A 158 -20.69 -5.73 -17.84
N ILE A 159 -20.77 -4.96 -16.75
CA ILE A 159 -20.87 -3.50 -16.77
C ILE A 159 -19.50 -2.90 -17.10
N VAL A 160 -18.45 -3.33 -16.40
CA VAL A 160 -17.08 -2.86 -16.67
C VAL A 160 -16.64 -3.30 -18.06
N ARG A 161 -17.01 -4.51 -18.49
CA ARG A 161 -16.78 -4.98 -19.87
C ARG A 161 -17.49 -4.09 -20.89
N ALA A 162 -18.76 -3.73 -20.66
CA ALA A 162 -19.51 -2.87 -21.56
C ALA A 162 -18.91 -1.46 -21.66
N PHE A 163 -18.41 -0.90 -20.55
CA PHE A 163 -17.67 0.37 -20.58
C PHE A 163 -16.49 0.29 -21.56
N TRP A 164 -15.64 -0.73 -21.43
CA TRP A 164 -14.44 -0.85 -22.27
C TRP A 164 -14.76 -1.19 -23.73
N GLN A 165 -15.71 -2.09 -23.98
CA GLN A 165 -16.04 -2.57 -25.33
C GLN A 165 -17.00 -1.67 -26.11
N ARG A 166 -17.83 -0.87 -25.43
CA ARG A 166 -18.85 -0.02 -26.06
C ARG A 166 -18.60 1.45 -25.82
N GLU A 167 -18.64 1.88 -24.56
CA GLU A 167 -18.55 3.32 -24.22
C GLU A 167 -17.19 3.90 -24.65
N SER A 168 -16.09 3.36 -24.12
CA SER A 168 -14.74 3.86 -24.43
C SER A 168 -14.39 3.69 -25.92
N ALA A 169 -14.89 2.62 -26.55
CA ALA A 169 -14.64 2.33 -27.96
C ALA A 169 -15.41 3.26 -28.91
N SER A 170 -16.50 3.87 -28.45
CA SER A 170 -17.31 4.82 -29.22
C SER A 170 -16.72 6.23 -29.26
N TRP A 171 -15.72 6.52 -28.43
CA TRP A 171 -15.14 7.85 -28.34
C TRP A 171 -14.27 8.18 -29.55
N GLN A 172 -14.37 9.43 -30.02
CA GLN A 172 -13.42 9.94 -31.00
C GLN A 172 -12.01 10.03 -30.37
N PRO A 173 -10.92 9.88 -31.16
CA PRO A 173 -9.56 9.91 -30.61
C PRO A 173 -9.22 11.18 -29.82
N THR A 174 -9.63 12.35 -30.31
CA THR A 174 -9.47 13.64 -29.60
C THR A 174 -10.24 13.64 -28.29
N PHE A 175 -11.50 13.23 -28.38
CA PHE A 175 -12.36 12.72 -27.31
C PHE A 175 -11.60 12.08 -26.15
N GLN A 176 -11.09 10.90 -26.48
CA GLN A 176 -10.46 9.99 -25.57
C GLN A 176 -9.21 10.62 -24.95
N ALA A 177 -8.37 11.28 -25.74
CA ALA A 177 -7.14 11.91 -25.26
C ALA A 177 -7.44 12.96 -24.17
N GLU A 178 -8.42 13.83 -24.39
CA GLU A 178 -8.84 14.83 -23.42
C GLU A 178 -9.47 14.22 -22.16
N ALA A 179 -10.28 13.17 -22.33
CA ALA A 179 -10.96 12.51 -21.23
C ALA A 179 -10.00 11.78 -20.27
N VAL A 180 -8.94 11.17 -20.79
CA VAL A 180 -7.99 10.39 -19.99
C VAL A 180 -6.81 11.21 -19.43
N ALA A 181 -6.48 12.34 -20.05
CA ALA A 181 -5.35 13.18 -19.66
C ALA A 181 -5.34 13.58 -18.16
N PRO A 182 -6.47 13.98 -17.54
CA PRO A 182 -6.48 14.29 -16.11
C PRO A 182 -6.11 13.12 -15.20
N ILE A 183 -6.39 11.88 -15.62
CA ILE A 183 -6.06 10.66 -14.87
C ILE A 183 -4.58 10.35 -15.05
N GLN A 184 -4.10 10.42 -16.30
CA GLN A 184 -2.69 10.22 -16.62
C GLN A 184 -1.79 11.20 -15.86
N ASN A 185 -2.19 12.48 -15.76
CA ASN A 185 -1.42 13.50 -15.04
C ASN A 185 -1.33 13.20 -13.53
N LYS A 186 -2.44 12.78 -12.90
CA LYS A 186 -2.48 12.50 -11.45
C LYS A 186 -1.74 11.21 -11.09
N ILE A 187 -1.99 10.13 -11.83
CA ILE A 187 -1.26 8.86 -11.61
C ILE A 187 0.21 9.04 -11.99
N GLY A 188 0.48 9.74 -13.10
CA GLY A 188 1.81 10.09 -13.55
C GLY A 188 2.62 10.84 -12.49
N ALA A 189 2.01 11.82 -11.80
CA ALA A 189 2.64 12.49 -10.67
C ALA A 189 3.02 11.53 -9.55
N ALA A 190 2.13 10.60 -9.19
CA ALA A 190 2.40 9.60 -8.15
C ALA A 190 3.53 8.61 -8.51
N ILE A 191 3.74 8.31 -9.80
CA ILE A 191 4.79 7.38 -10.28
C ILE A 191 6.00 8.08 -10.91
N SER A 192 6.06 9.41 -10.80
CA SER A 192 7.14 10.23 -11.38
C SER A 192 8.46 9.98 -10.65
N SER A 193 8.41 9.82 -9.33
CA SER A 193 9.56 9.37 -8.53
C SER A 193 9.91 7.92 -8.87
N PRO A 194 11.17 7.61 -9.23
CA PRO A 194 11.64 6.24 -9.43
C PRO A 194 11.38 5.34 -8.20
N VAL A 195 11.49 5.90 -6.99
CA VAL A 195 11.20 5.17 -5.74
C VAL A 195 9.72 4.79 -5.66
N LEU A 196 8.82 5.76 -5.86
CA LEU A 196 7.38 5.50 -5.85
C LEU A 196 6.94 4.57 -6.99
N ARG A 197 7.58 4.68 -8.16
CA ARG A 197 7.36 3.76 -9.28
C ARG A 197 7.78 2.34 -8.94
N ASN A 198 8.91 2.16 -8.28
CA ASN A 198 9.36 0.86 -7.83
C ASN A 198 8.43 0.31 -6.74
N ILE A 199 7.93 1.15 -5.84
CA ILE A 199 6.96 0.74 -4.81
C ILE A 199 5.64 0.28 -5.45
N PHE A 200 5.02 1.11 -6.31
CA PHE A 200 3.68 0.86 -6.87
C PHE A 200 3.66 0.02 -8.15
N GLY A 201 4.80 -0.17 -8.81
CA GLY A 201 4.93 -0.87 -10.08
C GLY A 201 5.16 -2.37 -9.96
N GLN A 202 5.40 -2.87 -8.75
CA GLN A 202 5.65 -4.29 -8.50
C GLN A 202 4.34 -5.06 -8.28
N ALA A 203 4.12 -6.12 -9.06
CA ALA A 203 2.89 -6.91 -9.03
C ALA A 203 2.71 -7.72 -7.72
N ARG A 204 3.82 -8.20 -7.15
CA ARG A 204 3.89 -8.90 -5.87
C ARG A 204 4.88 -8.19 -4.97
N GLY A 205 4.54 -8.10 -3.69
CA GLY A 205 5.39 -7.46 -2.69
C GLY A 205 5.22 -8.10 -1.32
N PRO A 206 6.18 -7.89 -0.41
CA PRO A 206 6.13 -8.46 0.94
C PRO A 206 5.05 -7.80 1.81
N LEU A 207 4.54 -6.61 1.45
CA LEU A 207 3.56 -5.87 2.23
C LEU A 207 2.13 -6.30 1.92
N GLU A 208 1.72 -7.45 2.46
CA GLU A 208 0.30 -7.73 2.67
C GLU A 208 -0.11 -7.20 4.05
N LEU A 209 -0.61 -5.97 4.11
CA LEU A 209 -1.00 -5.29 5.36
C LEU A 209 -1.95 -6.12 6.25
N ARG A 210 -2.71 -7.05 5.65
CA ARG A 210 -3.61 -7.96 6.38
C ARG A 210 -2.89 -9.11 7.09
N ALA A 211 -1.82 -9.64 6.49
CA ALA A 211 -1.03 -10.71 7.10
C ALA A 211 -0.13 -10.20 8.23
N GLY A 212 0.24 -8.92 8.22
CA GLY A 212 1.09 -8.31 9.27
C GLY A 212 0.37 -7.96 10.58
N ILE A 213 -0.97 -7.82 10.56
CA ILE A 213 -1.76 -7.39 11.73
C ILE A 213 -2.57 -8.56 12.33
N ALA A 214 -3.03 -9.49 11.50
CA ALA A 214 -3.56 -10.76 11.99
C ALA A 214 -2.38 -11.64 12.41
N GLY A 215 -2.21 -11.89 13.70
CA GLY A 215 -1.31 -12.94 14.16
C GLY A 215 -1.59 -14.22 13.37
N VAL A 216 -0.55 -14.80 12.77
CA VAL A 216 -0.67 -15.93 11.86
C VAL A 216 -1.13 -17.17 12.64
N GLU A 217 -2.44 -17.38 12.68
CA GLU A 217 -3.07 -18.69 12.79
C GLU A 217 -3.75 -18.95 11.45
N ASP A 218 -2.97 -19.34 10.43
CA ASP A 218 -3.52 -19.92 9.20
C ASP A 218 -2.70 -21.16 8.83
N GLU A 219 -3.18 -22.31 9.31
CA GLU A 219 -2.86 -23.64 8.79
C GLU A 219 -3.37 -23.75 7.35
N ARG A 220 -2.58 -23.22 6.40
CA ARG A 220 -2.45 -23.70 5.01
C ARG A 220 -1.50 -22.79 4.21
N ARG A 221 -0.20 -22.98 4.41
CA ARG A 221 0.80 -22.62 3.39
C ARG A 221 1.67 -23.84 3.08
N PRO A 222 1.66 -24.37 1.84
CA PRO A 222 2.66 -25.33 1.43
C PRO A 222 3.98 -24.58 1.25
N ASP A 223 5.00 -25.06 1.94
CA ASP A 223 6.43 -24.82 1.78
C ASP A 223 7.00 -23.43 2.14
N GLY A 224 7.46 -23.35 3.40
CA GLY A 224 8.64 -22.57 3.80
C GLY A 224 8.37 -21.38 4.73
N PRO A 225 9.24 -21.12 5.74
CA PRO A 225 9.16 -19.90 6.53
C PRO A 225 9.28 -18.67 5.61
N LEU A 226 8.56 -17.60 5.93
CA LEU A 226 8.77 -16.29 5.31
C LEU A 226 10.28 -16.00 5.37
N GLN A 227 10.92 -15.89 4.21
CA GLN A 227 12.35 -15.58 4.19
C GLN A 227 12.56 -14.23 4.88
N PRO A 228 13.46 -14.14 5.87
CA PRO A 228 13.65 -12.91 6.62
C PRO A 228 14.03 -11.79 5.67
N VAL A 229 13.24 -10.71 5.65
CA VAL A 229 13.59 -9.50 4.89
C VAL A 229 15.00 -9.08 5.29
N HIS A 230 15.36 -9.16 6.57
CA HIS A 230 16.66 -8.79 7.12
C HIS A 230 17.86 -9.70 6.71
N GLN A 231 17.67 -10.92 6.20
CA GLN A 231 18.79 -11.83 5.88
C GLN A 231 19.52 -11.48 4.57
N ARG A 232 18.94 -10.64 3.70
CA ARG A 232 19.71 -10.01 2.60
C ARG A 232 20.58 -8.83 3.05
N PHE A 233 20.38 -8.31 4.26
CA PHE A 233 20.92 -6.99 4.65
C PHE A 233 22.18 -7.02 5.53
N ARG A 234 22.67 -8.17 5.99
CA ARG A 234 23.90 -8.25 6.80
C ARG A 234 25.17 -8.61 6.03
N GLN A 235 25.10 -9.32 4.90
CA GLN A 235 26.31 -9.66 4.14
C GLN A 235 26.91 -8.44 3.41
N GLY A 236 26.13 -7.41 3.12
CA GLY A 236 26.63 -6.17 2.49
C GLY A 236 27.24 -5.13 3.45
N ARG A 237 26.96 -5.19 4.76
CA ARG A 237 27.49 -4.21 5.74
C ARG A 237 28.79 -4.62 6.43
N LEU A 238 29.26 -5.87 6.29
CA LEU A 238 30.50 -6.34 6.93
C LEU A 238 31.63 -6.71 5.96
N ALA A 239 31.40 -6.67 4.64
CA ALA A 239 32.44 -6.92 3.64
C ALA A 239 33.23 -5.66 3.22
N GLY A 240 32.90 -4.48 3.76
CA GLY A 240 33.58 -3.21 3.47
C GLY A 240 34.45 -2.67 4.60
N ALA A 241 34.58 -3.39 5.72
CA ALA A 241 35.43 -3.02 6.86
C ALA A 241 36.60 -4.00 6.98
N HIS A 242 37.42 -4.07 5.92
CA HIS A 242 38.79 -4.58 5.98
C HIS A 242 39.71 -3.56 5.27
N LEU A 243 40.04 -2.52 6.03
CA LEU A 243 41.43 -2.10 6.24
C LEU A 243 41.69 -2.16 7.74
#